data_AF-A0A357EYQ4-F1
#
_entry.id   AF-A0A357EYQ4-F1
#
_cell.length_a   1.000
_cell.length_b   1.000
_cell.length_c   1.000
_cell.angle_alpha   90.00
_cell.angle_beta   90.00
_cell.angle_gamma   90.00
#
_symmetry.space_group_name_H-M   'P 1'
#
loop_
_entity.id
_entity.type
_entity.pdbx_description
1 polymer ?
#
loop_
_entity_poly.entity_id
_entity_poly.type
_entity_poly.pdbx_seq_one_letter_code
_entity_poly.pdbx_strand_id
1 'polypeptide(L)'
;MDFFSSDKKTSIMAAPAVRKQTTRPSLAEYPRRVPRFVLPLAKTAVIAADALITAGAFVAAFVLRSGDEVLSRTAWAWSKAFVPYAGIFYFAIVVRLAMMAYERAYRFEGAFSYTHEAIKVFKAVAVGSLLIVAWAFLFRGGFAFREFSYSRSVFVLDFAIALLAFQAFHFFVRYAQSSIRKRNANLLPTIIVGTNTEAAQTIGELRHRPYLGYRVVGVVTGDKKGAEKRNGEFQGVPVVGSFAELSDLITELGIREVIITEPNFSGDLLFEAMMQIGRGQRVEFRVAPGLLNLLPQKTSIEQIGVLPMVRLFREPLTDAERFIKRSFDLALSLAALAALLPVWLIVAIA
;
A
#
# COMPACT_ATOMS: atom_id res chain seq x y z
N MET A 1 1.24 93.56 14.65
CA MET A 1 -0.02 92.88 14.99
C MET A 1 -0.34 91.97 13.82
N ASP A 2 -0.25 90.64 13.83
CA ASP A 2 0.37 89.58 14.62
C ASP A 2 0.29 88.38 13.65
N PHE A 3 1.39 87.73 13.29
CA PHE A 3 1.88 86.49 13.89
C PHE A 3 1.08 85.22 13.56
N PHE A 4 1.86 84.19 13.17
CA PHE A 4 1.56 82.76 12.95
C PHE A 4 0.91 82.36 11.61
N SER A 5 1.21 81.23 10.95
CA SER A 5 2.27 80.19 10.93
C SER A 5 1.58 78.94 10.33
N SER A 6 2.33 78.09 9.61
CA SER A 6 2.03 76.65 9.41
C SER A 6 0.88 76.35 8.41
N ASP A 7 0.93 75.37 7.51
CA ASP A 7 1.84 74.26 7.30
C ASP A 7 1.68 73.76 5.86
N LYS A 8 2.80 73.39 5.22
CA LYS A 8 2.78 72.66 3.94
C LYS A 8 2.33 71.23 4.22
N LYS A 9 1.11 70.86 3.82
CA LYS A 9 0.72 69.44 3.69
C LYS A 9 0.75 69.02 2.23
N THR A 10 1.88 68.45 1.86
CA THR A 10 2.09 67.65 0.65
C THR A 10 1.13 66.46 0.69
N SER A 11 0.07 66.52 -0.12
CA SER A 11 -0.85 65.41 -0.37
C SER A 11 -0.10 64.32 -1.17
N ILE A 12 0.51 63.37 -0.46
CA ILE A 12 0.94 62.10 -1.05
C ILE A 12 -0.33 61.29 -1.31
N MET A 13 -0.84 61.35 -2.55
CA MET A 13 -1.87 60.44 -3.02
C MET A 13 -1.33 59.01 -2.89
N ALA A 14 -1.95 58.25 -1.99
CA ALA A 14 -1.69 56.83 -1.80
C ALA A 14 -1.91 56.07 -3.12
N ALA A 15 -0.88 55.35 -3.56
CA ALA A 15 -0.99 54.40 -4.65
C ALA A 15 -2.09 53.35 -4.31
N PRO A 16 -2.94 52.97 -5.28
CA PRO A 16 -3.99 52.00 -5.02
C PRO A 16 -3.36 50.67 -4.59
N ALA A 17 -3.83 50.14 -3.46
CA ALA A 17 -3.43 48.84 -2.96
C ALA A 17 -3.71 47.78 -4.05
N VAL A 18 -2.64 47.29 -4.69
CA VAL A 18 -2.69 46.14 -5.58
C VAL A 18 -3.10 44.95 -4.73
N ARG A 19 -4.40 44.66 -4.71
CA ARG A 19 -4.96 43.43 -4.17
C ARG A 19 -4.43 42.29 -5.03
N LYS A 20 -3.25 41.76 -4.67
CA LYS A 20 -2.70 40.53 -5.25
C LYS A 20 -3.71 39.42 -4.96
N GLN A 21 -4.54 39.11 -5.96
CA GLN A 21 -5.36 37.92 -5.97
C GLN A 21 -4.42 36.73 -5.80
N THR A 22 -4.46 36.11 -4.62
CA THR A 22 -3.83 34.83 -4.34
C THR A 22 -4.62 33.75 -5.10
N THR A 23 -4.41 33.65 -6.40
CA THR A 23 -4.88 32.49 -7.17
C THR A 23 -4.00 31.32 -6.78
N ARG A 24 -4.41 30.58 -5.74
CA ARG A 24 -3.93 29.21 -5.48
C ARG A 24 -4.08 28.44 -6.80
N PRO A 25 -3.09 27.62 -7.23
CA PRO A 25 -3.19 26.88 -8.48
C PRO A 25 -4.50 26.12 -8.49
N SER A 26 -5.40 26.51 -9.40
CA SER A 26 -6.75 25.95 -9.43
C SER A 26 -6.64 24.46 -9.76
N LEU A 27 -7.38 23.63 -9.02
CA LEU A 27 -7.45 22.18 -9.23
C LEU A 27 -7.94 21.77 -10.65
N ALA A 28 -8.28 22.74 -11.51
CA ALA A 28 -8.96 22.55 -12.78
C ALA A 28 -8.07 21.99 -13.92
N GLU A 29 -6.74 22.12 -13.85
CA GLU A 29 -5.85 21.69 -14.95
C GLU A 29 -5.25 20.28 -14.77
N TYR A 30 -5.58 19.55 -13.71
CA TYR A 30 -4.93 18.27 -13.44
C TYR A 30 -5.63 17.10 -14.16
N PRO A 31 -4.99 16.43 -15.13
CA PRO A 31 -5.65 15.48 -16.01
C PRO A 31 -6.09 14.21 -15.27
N ARG A 32 -7.32 13.79 -15.64
CA ARG A 32 -8.07 12.54 -15.39
C ARG A 32 -7.64 11.74 -14.14
N ARG A 33 -8.32 12.00 -13.03
CA ARG A 33 -8.46 11.02 -11.94
C ARG A 33 -9.04 9.74 -12.56
N VAL A 34 -8.33 8.62 -12.41
CA VAL A 34 -8.92 7.31 -12.67
C VAL A 34 -10.19 7.21 -11.80
N PRO A 35 -11.35 6.81 -12.35
CA PRO A 35 -12.58 6.76 -11.57
C PRO A 35 -12.38 5.94 -10.28
N ARG A 36 -12.94 6.40 -9.16
CA ARG A 36 -12.73 5.81 -7.82
C ARG A 36 -13.05 4.30 -7.74
N PHE A 37 -13.88 3.80 -8.64
CA PHE A 37 -14.27 2.38 -8.73
C PHE A 37 -13.30 1.49 -9.51
N VAL A 38 -12.38 2.04 -10.31
CA VAL A 38 -11.46 1.24 -11.13
C VAL A 38 -10.41 0.53 -10.28
N LEU A 39 -9.90 1.19 -9.24
CA LEU A 39 -8.92 0.61 -8.31
C LEU A 39 -9.47 -0.60 -7.53
N PRO A 40 -10.65 -0.55 -6.89
CA PRO A 40 -11.21 -1.72 -6.22
C PRO A 40 -11.58 -2.82 -7.22
N LEU A 41 -12.10 -2.48 -8.41
CA LEU A 41 -12.41 -3.47 -9.44
C LEU A 41 -11.16 -4.18 -9.96
N ALA A 42 -10.09 -3.44 -10.21
CA ALA A 42 -8.80 -4.01 -10.60
C ALA A 42 -8.24 -4.90 -9.48
N LYS A 43 -8.38 -4.48 -8.22
CA LYS A 43 -7.96 -5.30 -7.07
C LYS A 43 -8.75 -6.60 -6.98
N THR A 44 -10.07 -6.55 -7.12
CA THR A 44 -10.90 -7.78 -7.13
C THR A 44 -10.57 -8.67 -8.32
N ALA A 45 -10.29 -8.09 -9.49
CA ALA A 45 -9.90 -8.85 -10.68
C ALA A 45 -8.55 -9.56 -10.48
N VAL A 46 -7.56 -8.91 -9.86
CA VAL A 46 -6.27 -9.53 -9.55
C VAL A 46 -6.42 -10.64 -8.51
N ILE A 47 -7.24 -10.44 -7.46
CA ILE A 47 -7.52 -11.50 -6.46
C ILE A 47 -8.20 -12.70 -7.13
N ALA A 48 -9.18 -12.46 -8.00
CA ALA A 48 -9.86 -13.52 -8.74
C ALA A 48 -8.89 -14.27 -9.68
N ALA A 49 -8.01 -13.54 -10.37
CA ALA A 49 -6.98 -14.14 -11.21
C ALA A 49 -5.99 -14.99 -10.39
N ASP A 50 -5.55 -14.52 -9.22
CA ASP A 50 -4.66 -15.26 -8.32
C ASP A 50 -5.32 -16.56 -7.81
N ALA A 51 -6.64 -16.54 -7.57
CA ALA A 51 -7.41 -17.73 -7.22
C ALA A 51 -7.46 -18.73 -8.39
N LEU A 52 -7.70 -18.24 -9.61
CA LEU A 52 -7.72 -19.05 -10.83
C LEU A 52 -6.35 -19.62 -11.17
N ILE A 53 -5.28 -18.85 -10.99
CA ILE A 53 -3.89 -19.30 -11.17
C ILE A 53 -3.59 -20.43 -10.18
N THR A 54 -3.99 -20.26 -8.92
CA THR A 54 -3.81 -21.32 -7.91
C THR A 54 -4.56 -22.59 -8.28
N ALA A 55 -5.84 -22.45 -8.64
CA ALA A 55 -6.66 -23.59 -9.03
C ALA A 55 -6.10 -24.29 -10.27
N GLY A 56 -5.76 -23.51 -11.29
CA GLY A 56 -5.20 -24.00 -12.56
C GLY A 56 -3.84 -24.66 -12.38
N ALA A 57 -2.93 -24.09 -11.57
CA ALA A 57 -1.63 -24.67 -11.29
C ALA A 57 -1.75 -26.03 -10.59
N PHE A 58 -2.63 -26.13 -9.60
CA PHE A 58 -2.84 -27.38 -8.86
C PHE A 58 -3.49 -28.46 -9.74
N VAL A 59 -4.50 -28.09 -10.54
CA VAL A 59 -5.15 -28.99 -11.50
C VAL A 59 -4.15 -29.44 -12.57
N ALA A 60 -3.36 -28.53 -13.14
CA ALA A 60 -2.33 -28.87 -14.11
C ALA A 60 -1.29 -29.81 -13.53
N ALA A 61 -0.82 -29.56 -12.31
CA ALA A 61 0.13 -30.42 -11.61
C ALA A 61 -0.43 -31.83 -11.35
N PHE A 62 -1.72 -31.93 -10.98
CA PHE A 62 -2.40 -33.21 -10.84
C PHE A 62 -2.45 -33.93 -12.19
N VAL A 63 -3.03 -33.32 -13.22
CA VAL A 63 -3.23 -33.94 -14.55
C VAL A 63 -1.89 -34.35 -15.17
N LEU A 64 -0.86 -33.51 -15.10
CA LEU A 64 0.47 -33.84 -15.62
C LEU A 64 1.12 -35.02 -14.88
N ARG A 65 0.78 -35.23 -13.61
CA ARG A 65 1.37 -36.30 -12.80
C ARG A 65 0.57 -37.59 -12.82
N SER A 66 -0.75 -37.51 -12.71
CA SER A 66 -1.62 -38.70 -12.67
C SER A 66 -1.99 -39.18 -14.07
N GLY A 67 -2.08 -38.27 -15.05
CA GLY A 67 -2.71 -38.54 -16.34
C GLY A 67 -4.23 -38.70 -16.26
N ASP A 68 -4.80 -38.55 -15.06
CA ASP A 68 -6.23 -38.74 -14.80
C ASP A 68 -7.01 -37.44 -14.97
N GLU A 69 -8.29 -37.58 -15.30
CA GLU A 69 -9.22 -36.46 -15.32
C GLU A 69 -9.58 -36.00 -13.91
N VAL A 70 -9.79 -34.69 -13.76
CA VAL A 70 -10.17 -34.08 -12.48
C VAL A 70 -11.64 -34.29 -12.16
N LEU A 71 -12.51 -34.24 -13.16
CA LEU A 71 -13.95 -34.44 -13.03
C LEU A 71 -14.33 -35.86 -13.43
N SER A 72 -15.37 -36.40 -12.81
CA SER A 72 -15.95 -37.67 -13.21
C SER A 72 -16.62 -37.53 -14.58
N ARG A 73 -16.43 -38.53 -15.45
CA ARG A 73 -17.13 -38.61 -16.75
C ARG A 73 -18.63 -38.86 -16.63
N THR A 74 -19.06 -39.43 -15.51
CA THR A 74 -20.42 -39.95 -15.33
C THR A 74 -21.30 -39.08 -14.43
N ALA A 75 -20.72 -38.12 -13.69
CA ALA A 75 -21.43 -37.29 -12.74
C ALA A 75 -20.77 -35.93 -12.58
N TRP A 76 -21.53 -34.92 -12.13
CA TRP A 76 -20.99 -33.62 -11.72
C TRP A 76 -20.31 -33.73 -10.35
N ALA A 77 -19.19 -34.45 -10.31
CA ALA A 77 -18.42 -34.74 -9.11
C ALA A 77 -16.93 -34.87 -9.45
N TRP A 78 -16.08 -34.74 -8.43
CA TRP A 78 -14.66 -35.04 -8.57
C TRP A 78 -14.43 -36.50 -8.98
N SER A 79 -13.43 -36.74 -9.81
CA SER A 79 -13.03 -38.10 -10.18
C SER A 79 -12.51 -38.85 -8.95
N LYS A 80 -12.60 -40.19 -8.95
CA LYS A 80 -12.08 -41.01 -7.84
C LYS A 80 -10.60 -40.76 -7.57
N ALA A 81 -9.83 -40.41 -8.60
CA ALA A 81 -8.42 -40.07 -8.49
C ALA A 81 -8.19 -38.68 -7.85
N PHE A 82 -9.08 -37.72 -8.10
CA PHE A 82 -8.96 -36.35 -7.60
C PHE A 82 -9.63 -36.11 -6.24
N VAL A 83 -10.67 -36.87 -5.87
CA VAL A 83 -11.40 -36.72 -4.59
C VAL A 83 -10.45 -36.60 -3.38
N PRO A 84 -9.39 -37.42 -3.22
CA PRO A 84 -8.45 -37.29 -2.09
C PRO A 84 -7.69 -35.95 -2.07
N TYR A 85 -7.53 -35.31 -3.23
CA TYR A 85 -6.85 -34.02 -3.39
C TYR A 85 -7.81 -32.82 -3.25
N ALA A 86 -9.13 -33.02 -3.32
CA ALA A 86 -10.11 -31.92 -3.32
C ALA A 86 -10.01 -31.03 -2.06
N GLY A 87 -9.81 -31.64 -0.88
CA GLY A 87 -9.61 -30.87 0.36
C GLY A 87 -8.33 -30.02 0.34
N ILE A 88 -7.25 -30.56 -0.23
CA ILE A 88 -5.97 -29.86 -0.39
C ILE A 88 -6.12 -28.73 -1.42
N PHE A 89 -6.86 -28.97 -2.51
CA PHE A 89 -7.14 -27.99 -3.55
C PHE A 89 -7.83 -26.74 -3.00
N TYR A 90 -8.90 -26.90 -2.22
CA TYR A 90 -9.58 -25.76 -1.60
C TYR A 90 -8.69 -25.03 -0.59
N PHE A 91 -7.95 -25.79 0.22
CA PHE A 91 -6.99 -25.21 1.15
C PHE A 91 -5.89 -24.42 0.42
N ALA A 92 -5.39 -24.92 -0.71
CA ALA A 92 -4.37 -24.29 -1.54
C ALA A 92 -4.81 -22.92 -2.04
N ILE A 93 -6.06 -22.79 -2.49
CA ILE A 93 -6.63 -21.49 -2.92
C ILE A 93 -6.64 -20.51 -1.76
N VAL A 94 -7.19 -20.91 -0.61
CA VAL A 94 -7.32 -20.03 0.56
C VAL A 94 -5.96 -19.60 1.08
N VAL A 95 -5.02 -20.54 1.26
CA VAL A 95 -3.72 -20.25 1.86
C VAL A 95 -2.83 -19.41 0.93
N ARG A 96 -2.84 -19.64 -0.39
CA ARG A 96 -2.08 -18.81 -1.33
C ARG A 96 -2.62 -17.39 -1.41
N LEU A 97 -3.94 -17.22 -1.45
CA LEU A 97 -4.55 -15.89 -1.41
C LEU A 97 -4.21 -15.17 -0.11
N ALA A 98 -4.26 -15.88 1.03
CA ALA A 98 -3.87 -15.33 2.32
C ALA A 98 -2.39 -14.91 2.34
N MET A 99 -1.49 -15.73 1.79
CA MET A 99 -0.07 -15.39 1.72
C MET A 99 0.24 -14.21 0.79
N MET A 100 -0.45 -14.12 -0.35
CA MET A 100 -0.34 -12.94 -1.23
C MET A 100 -0.86 -11.66 -0.56
N ALA A 101 -1.92 -11.79 0.24
CA ALA A 101 -2.42 -10.67 1.03
C ALA A 101 -1.40 -10.27 2.11
N TYR A 102 -0.78 -11.24 2.79
CA TYR A 102 0.25 -11.03 3.82
C TYR A 102 1.46 -10.27 3.29
N GLU A 103 1.98 -10.68 2.13
CA GLU A 103 3.11 -10.00 1.46
C GLU A 103 2.71 -8.66 0.80
N ARG A 104 1.45 -8.23 0.97
CA ARG A 104 0.89 -6.98 0.42
C ARG A 104 1.00 -6.90 -1.12
N ALA A 105 0.92 -8.03 -1.83
CA ALA A 105 1.00 -8.08 -3.29
C ALA A 105 -0.13 -7.26 -3.98
N TYR A 106 -1.27 -7.09 -3.29
CA TYR A 106 -2.42 -6.33 -3.79
C TYR A 106 -2.37 -4.81 -3.54
N ARG A 107 -1.22 -4.26 -3.09
CA ARG A 107 -1.03 -2.79 -3.00
C ARG A 107 -0.57 -2.25 -4.36
N PHE A 108 -1.44 -1.50 -5.03
CA PHE A 108 -1.18 -0.88 -6.34
C PHE A 108 -0.85 0.62 -6.27
N GLU A 109 -0.73 1.15 -5.07
CA GLU A 109 -0.40 2.55 -4.80
C GLU A 109 1.10 2.71 -4.52
N GLY A 110 1.67 3.85 -4.95
CA GLY A 110 3.06 4.20 -4.70
C GLY A 110 4.08 3.60 -5.67
N ALA A 111 5.36 3.88 -5.40
CA ALA A 111 6.47 3.28 -6.14
C ALA A 111 6.63 1.80 -5.80
N PHE A 112 7.00 1.02 -6.81
CA PHE A 112 7.32 -0.38 -6.67
C PHE A 112 8.68 -0.67 -7.31
N SER A 113 9.35 -1.72 -6.82
CA SER A 113 10.58 -2.26 -7.41
C SER A 113 10.27 -3.66 -7.92
N TYR A 114 10.62 -3.95 -9.18
CA TYR A 114 10.37 -5.26 -9.79
C TYR A 114 11.01 -6.40 -9.00
N THR A 115 12.23 -6.19 -8.49
CA THR A 115 12.96 -7.18 -7.68
C THR A 115 12.27 -7.44 -6.35
N HIS A 116 11.84 -6.38 -5.65
CA HIS A 116 11.11 -6.54 -4.39
C HIS A 116 9.78 -7.23 -4.59
N GLU A 117 9.09 -6.95 -5.69
CA GLU A 117 7.83 -7.61 -6.01
C GLU A 117 8.02 -9.10 -6.32
N ALA A 118 9.05 -9.44 -7.10
CA ALA A 118 9.41 -10.82 -7.39
C ALA A 118 9.76 -11.60 -6.11
N ILE A 119 10.46 -10.98 -5.16
CA ILE A 119 10.80 -11.60 -3.87
C ILE A 119 9.54 -11.84 -3.03
N LYS A 120 8.61 -10.88 -2.97
CA LYS A 120 7.34 -11.03 -2.25
C LYS A 120 6.50 -12.18 -2.81
N VAL A 121 6.34 -12.23 -4.13
CA VAL A 121 5.59 -13.29 -4.81
C VAL A 121 6.26 -14.64 -4.57
N PHE A 122 7.59 -14.72 -4.69
CA PHE A 122 8.35 -15.93 -4.37
C PHE A 122 8.12 -16.40 -2.93
N LYS A 123 8.24 -15.50 -1.94
CA LYS A 123 8.00 -15.82 -0.52
C LYS A 123 6.57 -16.29 -0.29
N ALA A 124 5.57 -15.60 -0.83
CA ALA A 124 4.17 -15.98 -0.70
C ALA A 124 3.88 -17.38 -1.28
N VAL A 125 4.41 -17.67 -2.47
CA VAL A 125 4.24 -18.99 -3.12
C VAL A 125 5.01 -20.07 -2.36
N ALA A 126 6.24 -19.80 -1.93
CA ALA A 126 7.07 -20.77 -1.19
C ALA A 126 6.45 -21.13 0.17
N VAL A 127 6.10 -20.12 0.98
CA VAL A 127 5.45 -20.33 2.29
C VAL A 127 4.08 -20.97 2.11
N GLY A 128 3.28 -20.50 1.14
CA GLY A 128 1.98 -21.10 0.82
C GLY A 128 2.10 -22.57 0.43
N SER A 129 3.08 -22.93 -0.40
CA SER A 129 3.30 -24.32 -0.81
C SER A 129 3.81 -25.19 0.33
N LEU A 130 4.65 -24.66 1.22
CA LEU A 130 5.06 -25.35 2.44
C LEU A 130 3.87 -25.65 3.35
N LEU A 131 2.96 -24.69 3.52
CA LEU A 131 1.72 -24.87 4.30
C LEU A 131 0.78 -25.89 3.64
N ILE A 132 0.66 -25.91 2.31
CA ILE A 132 -0.11 -26.91 1.57
C ILE A 132 0.45 -28.31 1.84
N VAL A 133 1.77 -28.48 1.77
CA VAL A 133 2.43 -29.75 2.06
C VAL A 133 2.22 -30.14 3.53
N ALA A 134 2.42 -29.22 4.47
CA ALA A 134 2.18 -29.48 5.89
C ALA A 134 0.73 -29.92 6.17
N TRP A 135 -0.24 -29.25 5.54
CA TRP A 135 -1.65 -29.61 5.64
C TRP A 135 -1.94 -31.00 5.05
N ALA A 136 -1.37 -31.31 3.88
CA ALA A 136 -1.51 -32.62 3.25
C ALA A 136 -0.96 -33.75 4.13
N PHE A 137 0.16 -33.51 4.83
CA PHE A 137 0.76 -34.47 5.76
C PHE A 137 -0.01 -34.63 7.07
N LEU A 138 -0.45 -33.52 7.68
CA LEU A 138 -1.16 -33.54 8.97
C LEU A 138 -2.58 -34.10 8.84
N PHE A 139 -3.30 -33.70 7.79
CA PHE A 139 -4.72 -34.02 7.68
C PHE A 139 -4.95 -35.31 6.90
N ARG A 140 -4.03 -35.72 6.03
CA ARG A 140 -4.05 -36.95 5.20
C ARG A 140 -5.44 -37.34 4.67
N GLY A 141 -6.24 -36.35 4.24
CA GLY A 141 -7.59 -36.54 3.71
C GLY A 141 -8.67 -36.96 4.74
N GLY A 142 -8.45 -36.70 6.03
CA GLY A 142 -9.38 -37.03 7.12
C GLY A 142 -9.46 -38.52 7.43
N PHE A 143 -10.52 -38.95 8.12
CA PHE A 143 -10.72 -40.37 8.45
C PHE A 143 -10.92 -41.26 7.20
N ALA A 144 -11.51 -40.71 6.13
CA ALA A 144 -11.88 -41.48 4.94
C ALA A 144 -10.71 -41.81 4.01
N PHE A 145 -9.63 -41.01 4.00
CA PHE A 145 -8.50 -41.18 3.08
C PHE A 145 -7.16 -41.30 3.79
N ARG A 146 -7.15 -41.68 5.08
CA ARG A 146 -5.94 -41.74 5.92
C ARG A 146 -4.85 -42.68 5.37
N GLU A 147 -5.23 -43.69 4.58
CA GLU A 147 -4.29 -44.62 3.96
C GLU A 147 -3.79 -44.14 2.59
N PHE A 148 -4.44 -43.14 2.00
CA PHE A 148 -4.06 -42.62 0.69
C PHE A 148 -2.63 -42.03 0.73
N SER A 149 -1.84 -42.40 -0.26
CA SER A 149 -0.46 -41.95 -0.42
C SER A 149 -0.44 -40.83 -1.46
N TYR A 150 -0.30 -39.59 -0.99
CA TYR A 150 -0.22 -38.44 -1.87
C TYR A 150 1.07 -38.43 -2.68
N SER A 151 0.96 -38.14 -3.97
CA SER A 151 2.10 -38.06 -4.87
C SER A 151 2.91 -36.77 -4.62
N ARG A 152 4.12 -36.91 -4.06
CA ARG A 152 5.03 -35.79 -3.75
C ARG A 152 5.31 -34.89 -4.95
N SER A 153 5.39 -35.49 -6.14
CA SER A 153 5.59 -34.79 -7.40
C SER A 153 4.43 -33.86 -7.79
N VAL A 154 3.19 -34.12 -7.35
CA VAL A 154 2.08 -33.17 -7.58
C VAL A 154 2.39 -31.84 -6.90
N PHE A 155 2.87 -31.87 -5.65
CA PHE A 155 3.23 -30.65 -4.93
C PHE A 155 4.44 -29.92 -5.53
N VAL A 156 5.44 -30.67 -6.02
CA VAL A 156 6.61 -30.08 -6.68
C VAL A 156 6.22 -29.41 -8.00
N LEU A 157 5.39 -30.08 -8.81
CA LEU A 157 4.87 -29.52 -10.06
C LEU A 157 3.96 -28.32 -9.80
N ASP A 158 3.07 -28.41 -8.81
CA ASP A 158 2.20 -27.31 -8.39
C ASP A 158 3.02 -26.09 -7.96
N PHE A 159 4.07 -26.28 -7.15
CA PHE A 159 4.99 -25.20 -6.79
C PHE A 159 5.66 -24.56 -8.01
N ALA A 160 6.21 -25.37 -8.93
CA ALA A 160 6.91 -24.86 -10.11
C ALA A 160 5.96 -24.10 -11.06
N ILE A 161 4.79 -24.68 -11.36
CA ILE A 161 3.79 -24.08 -12.24
C ILE A 161 3.21 -22.81 -11.60
N ALA A 162 2.85 -22.86 -10.31
CA ALA A 162 2.33 -21.71 -9.59
C ALA A 162 3.37 -20.58 -9.56
N LEU A 163 4.63 -20.86 -9.22
CA LEU A 163 5.67 -19.85 -9.15
C LEU A 163 5.85 -19.13 -10.50
N LEU A 164 5.94 -19.88 -11.60
CA LEU A 164 6.07 -19.29 -12.93
C LEU A 164 4.82 -18.47 -13.32
N ALA A 165 3.62 -19.01 -13.08
CA ALA A 165 2.37 -18.34 -13.42
C ALA A 165 2.16 -17.05 -12.60
N PHE A 166 2.41 -17.09 -11.29
CA PHE A 166 2.31 -15.91 -10.43
C PHE A 166 3.35 -14.85 -10.79
N GLN A 167 4.60 -15.24 -11.04
CA GLN A 167 5.65 -14.30 -11.44
C GLN A 167 5.30 -13.63 -12.77
N ALA A 168 4.87 -14.40 -13.77
CA ALA A 168 4.46 -13.86 -15.07
C ALA A 168 3.24 -12.93 -14.94
N PHE A 169 2.23 -13.34 -14.19
CA PHE A 169 1.01 -12.56 -13.99
C PHE A 169 1.27 -11.25 -13.24
N HIS A 170 1.95 -11.29 -12.10
CA HIS A 170 2.25 -10.08 -11.32
C HIS A 170 3.22 -9.15 -12.05
N PHE A 171 4.19 -9.71 -12.81
CA PHE A 171 5.02 -8.91 -13.71
C PHE A 171 4.17 -8.18 -14.75
N PHE A 172 3.22 -8.88 -15.39
CA PHE A 172 2.32 -8.27 -16.37
C PHE A 172 1.42 -7.20 -15.75
N VAL A 173 0.87 -7.44 -14.56
CA VAL A 173 0.08 -6.45 -13.82
C VAL A 173 0.89 -5.17 -13.56
N ARG A 174 2.15 -5.31 -13.10
CA ARG A 174 3.05 -4.18 -12.86
C ARG A 174 3.48 -3.48 -14.16
N TYR A 175 3.70 -4.24 -15.23
CA TYR A 175 3.98 -3.70 -16.56
C TYR A 175 2.82 -2.89 -17.12
N ALA A 176 1.59 -3.40 -17.01
CA ALA A 176 0.37 -2.70 -17.40
C ALA A 176 0.19 -1.42 -16.58
N GLN A 177 0.42 -1.47 -15.26
CA GLN A 177 0.41 -0.29 -14.39
C GLN A 177 1.44 0.76 -14.79
N SER A 178 2.68 0.35 -15.07
CA SER A 178 3.73 1.24 -15.55
C SER A 178 3.33 1.93 -16.86
N SER A 179 2.72 1.17 -17.78
CA SER A 179 2.24 1.70 -19.07
C SER A 179 1.10 2.70 -18.91
N ILE A 180 0.18 2.48 -17.96
CA ILE A 180 -0.90 3.42 -17.61
C ILE A 180 -0.30 4.68 -16.95
N ARG A 181 0.68 4.54 -16.05
CA ARG A 181 1.35 5.65 -15.36
C ARG A 181 2.12 6.56 -16.32
N LYS A 182 2.74 6.00 -17.36
CA LYS A 182 3.38 6.77 -18.46
C LYS A 182 2.39 7.68 -19.21
N ARG A 183 1.10 7.37 -19.19
CA ARG A 183 0.03 8.21 -19.77
C ARG A 183 -0.55 9.20 -18.77
N ASN A 184 0.18 9.52 -17.69
CA ASN A 184 -0.24 10.43 -16.62
C ASN A 184 -1.52 10.00 -15.88
N ALA A 185 -1.84 8.70 -15.89
CA ALA A 185 -2.97 8.13 -15.17
C ALA A 185 -2.49 7.36 -13.92
N ASN A 186 -3.30 7.33 -12.86
CA ASN A 186 -2.99 6.63 -11.59
C ASN A 186 -1.69 7.13 -10.90
N LEU A 187 -1.45 8.44 -10.93
CA LEU A 187 -0.36 9.07 -10.17
C LEU A 187 -0.86 9.48 -8.77
N LEU A 188 -0.04 9.29 -7.75
CA LEU A 188 -0.26 9.77 -6.39
C LEU A 188 0.05 11.27 -6.34
N PRO A 189 -0.89 12.12 -5.89
CA PRO A 189 -0.62 13.52 -5.62
C PRO A 189 0.37 13.62 -4.46
N THR A 190 1.55 14.18 -4.74
CA THR A 190 2.69 14.25 -3.82
C THR A 190 3.06 15.71 -3.57
N ILE A 191 3.33 16.05 -2.33
CA ILE A 191 3.90 17.35 -1.94
C ILE A 191 5.33 17.13 -1.44
N ILE A 192 6.24 18.03 -1.78
CA ILE A 192 7.63 17.98 -1.33
C ILE A 192 7.84 19.07 -0.29
N VAL A 193 8.44 18.71 0.84
CA VAL A 193 8.74 19.64 1.93
C VAL A 193 10.24 19.91 1.93
N GLY A 194 10.62 21.12 1.54
CA GLY A 194 12.00 21.58 1.41
C GLY A 194 12.27 22.19 0.05
N THR A 195 13.19 23.16 0.02
CA THR A 195 13.65 23.83 -1.21
C THR A 195 15.16 23.68 -1.37
N ASN A 196 15.68 22.50 -1.00
CA ASN A 196 17.10 22.19 -1.01
C ASN A 196 17.51 21.38 -2.26
N THR A 197 18.80 21.05 -2.37
CA THR A 197 19.34 20.25 -3.47
C THR A 197 18.71 18.85 -3.54
N GLU A 198 18.41 18.22 -2.40
CA GLU A 198 17.69 16.94 -2.35
C GLU A 198 16.26 17.05 -2.90
N ALA A 199 15.54 18.15 -2.59
CA ALA A 199 14.24 18.44 -3.18
C ALA A 199 14.34 18.54 -4.71
N ALA A 200 15.35 19.25 -5.22
CA ALA A 200 15.57 19.41 -6.65
C ALA A 200 15.87 18.07 -7.35
N GLN A 201 16.73 17.24 -6.76
CA GLN A 201 17.03 15.89 -7.27
C GLN A 201 15.78 15.00 -7.26
N THR A 202 15.00 15.05 -6.19
CA THR A 202 13.75 14.29 -6.06
C THR A 202 12.73 14.71 -7.11
N ILE A 203 12.50 16.02 -7.30
CA ILE A 203 11.61 16.54 -8.35
C ILE A 203 12.10 16.09 -9.73
N GLY A 204 13.40 16.18 -9.97
CA GLY A 204 14.04 15.71 -11.20
C GLY A 204 13.74 14.24 -11.45
N GLU A 205 14.08 13.35 -10.52
CA GLU A 205 13.84 11.91 -10.66
C GLU A 205 12.37 11.57 -10.87
N LEU A 206 11.46 12.17 -10.09
CA LEU A 206 10.02 11.94 -10.23
C LEU A 206 9.46 12.42 -11.57
N ARG A 207 9.99 13.53 -12.11
CA ARG A 207 9.61 14.04 -13.43
C ARG A 207 10.15 13.17 -14.57
N HIS A 208 11.39 12.69 -14.46
CA HIS A 208 12.02 11.84 -15.48
C HIS A 208 11.52 10.40 -15.45
N ARG A 209 10.97 9.93 -14.32
CA ARG A 209 10.49 8.55 -14.14
C ARG A 209 9.00 8.48 -13.76
N PRO A 210 8.06 8.78 -14.68
CA PRO A 210 6.62 8.71 -14.42
C PRO A 210 6.12 7.34 -13.94
N TYR A 211 6.84 6.26 -14.25
CA TYR A 211 6.49 4.90 -13.81
C TYR A 211 6.51 4.74 -12.28
N LEU A 212 7.26 5.59 -11.55
CA LEU A 212 7.27 5.63 -10.08
C LEU A 212 5.88 5.96 -9.52
N GLY A 213 5.01 6.57 -10.32
CA GLY A 213 3.61 6.76 -9.96
C GLY A 213 3.36 7.96 -9.06
N TYR A 214 4.29 8.91 -8.97
CA TYR A 214 4.12 10.14 -8.22
C TYR A 214 3.85 11.33 -9.15
N ARG A 215 3.04 12.27 -8.67
CA ARG A 215 2.82 13.57 -9.31
C ARG A 215 3.09 14.64 -8.27
N VAL A 216 4.17 15.39 -8.46
CA VAL A 216 4.49 16.52 -7.59
C VAL A 216 3.49 17.64 -7.86
N VAL A 217 2.64 17.94 -6.87
CA VAL A 217 1.59 18.98 -6.95
C VAL A 217 2.15 20.34 -6.52
N GLY A 218 3.04 20.35 -5.53
CA GLY A 218 3.60 21.57 -4.98
C GLY A 218 4.80 21.32 -4.08
N VAL A 219 5.53 22.40 -3.80
CA VAL A 219 6.63 22.43 -2.84
C VAL A 219 6.25 23.30 -1.65
N VAL A 220 6.60 22.86 -0.45
CA VAL A 220 6.40 23.56 0.81
C VAL A 220 7.75 23.98 1.36
N THR A 221 7.88 25.24 1.78
CA THR A 221 9.12 25.76 2.37
C THR A 221 9.12 25.62 3.90
N GLY A 222 10.30 25.32 4.46
CA GLY A 222 10.52 25.27 5.90
C GLY A 222 10.81 26.63 6.54
N ASP A 223 11.17 27.65 5.75
CA ASP A 223 11.51 28.97 6.27
C ASP A 223 10.29 29.91 6.25
N LYS A 224 10.01 30.57 7.37
CA LYS A 224 8.99 31.63 7.47
C LYS A 224 9.30 32.79 6.51
N LYS A 225 10.57 33.05 6.18
CA LYS A 225 10.96 34.05 5.16
C LYS A 225 10.72 33.57 3.72
N GLY A 226 10.75 32.25 3.48
CA GLY A 226 10.40 31.66 2.19
C GLY A 226 8.91 31.80 1.86
N ALA A 227 8.05 31.91 2.87
CA ALA A 227 6.62 32.14 2.71
C ALA A 227 6.28 33.49 2.06
N GLU A 228 7.21 34.47 2.05
CA GLU A 228 7.05 35.71 1.30
C GLU A 228 7.18 35.53 -0.22
N LYS A 229 7.81 34.43 -0.69
CA LYS A 229 7.83 34.01 -2.10
C LYS A 229 6.60 33.17 -2.47
N ARG A 230 5.41 33.59 -2.02
CA ARG A 230 4.11 32.92 -2.24
C ARG A 230 3.65 32.75 -3.71
N ASN A 231 4.51 33.03 -4.68
CA ASN A 231 4.29 32.89 -6.13
C ASN A 231 5.55 32.39 -6.88
N GLY A 232 6.53 31.82 -6.17
CA GLY A 232 7.74 31.28 -6.80
C GLY A 232 7.53 29.87 -7.34
N GLU A 233 8.23 29.53 -8.41
CA GLU A 233 8.41 28.15 -8.84
C GLU A 233 9.76 27.63 -8.35
N PHE A 234 9.79 26.39 -7.87
CA PHE A 234 11.02 25.66 -7.57
C PHE A 234 11.12 24.48 -8.54
N GLN A 235 12.13 24.49 -9.41
CA GLN A 235 12.31 23.46 -10.46
C GLN A 235 11.07 23.32 -11.37
N GLY A 236 10.32 24.39 -11.63
CA GLY A 236 9.08 24.37 -12.41
C GLY A 236 7.90 23.70 -11.69
N VAL A 237 7.93 23.67 -10.35
CA VAL A 237 6.82 23.24 -9.48
C VAL A 237 6.41 24.43 -8.60
N PRO A 238 5.11 24.73 -8.43
CA PRO A 238 4.69 25.86 -7.61
C PRO A 238 5.02 25.67 -6.14
N VAL A 239 5.52 26.74 -5.50
CA VAL A 239 5.65 26.79 -4.04
C VAL A 239 4.28 27.15 -3.45
N VAL A 240 3.63 26.17 -2.81
CA VAL A 240 2.21 26.26 -2.42
C VAL A 240 1.98 26.79 -1.01
N GLY A 241 3.03 26.84 -0.18
CA GLY A 241 2.92 27.38 1.18
C GLY A 241 4.09 26.99 2.09
N SER A 242 3.85 27.14 3.39
CA SER A 242 4.80 26.84 4.47
C SER A 242 4.48 25.53 5.19
N PHE A 243 5.45 24.97 5.92
CA PHE A 243 5.26 23.73 6.67
C PHE A 243 4.09 23.78 7.67
N ALA A 244 3.81 24.95 8.25
CA ALA A 244 2.69 25.15 9.15
C ALA A 244 1.32 24.96 8.46
N GLU A 245 1.23 25.24 7.17
CA GLU A 245 0.01 25.12 6.36
C GLU A 245 -0.13 23.71 5.75
N LEU A 246 0.80 22.80 6.01
CA LEU A 246 0.85 21.48 5.37
C LEU A 246 -0.44 20.69 5.59
N SER A 247 -1.05 20.73 6.78
CA SER A 247 -2.29 20.00 7.07
C SER A 247 -3.47 20.51 6.22
N ASP A 248 -3.59 21.83 6.07
CA ASP A 248 -4.64 22.44 5.25
C ASP A 248 -4.41 22.15 3.77
N LEU A 249 -3.16 22.28 3.30
CA LEU A 249 -2.76 21.99 1.91
C LEU A 249 -3.02 20.53 1.53
N ILE A 250 -2.78 19.58 2.43
CA ILE A 250 -3.06 18.18 2.17
C ILE A 250 -4.55 17.96 1.90
N THR A 251 -5.41 18.59 2.71
CA THR A 251 -6.86 18.49 2.59
C THR A 251 -7.36 19.15 1.30
N GLU A 252 -6.92 20.38 1.05
CA GLU A 252 -7.34 21.20 -0.08
C GLU A 252 -6.89 20.61 -1.42
N LEU A 253 -5.62 20.17 -1.50
CA LEU A 253 -5.03 19.65 -2.73
C LEU A 253 -5.21 18.13 -2.89
N GLY A 254 -5.78 17.45 -1.88
CA GLY A 254 -5.99 16.00 -1.88
C GLY A 254 -4.67 15.21 -1.96
N ILE A 255 -3.65 15.70 -1.26
CA ILE A 255 -2.32 15.07 -1.21
C ILE A 255 -2.41 13.70 -0.52
N ARG A 256 -1.75 12.69 -1.09
CA ARG A 256 -1.68 11.34 -0.52
C ARG A 256 -0.27 10.95 -0.06
N GLU A 257 0.74 11.69 -0.52
CA GLU A 257 2.14 11.42 -0.23
C GLU A 257 2.85 12.73 0.12
N VAL A 258 3.63 12.72 1.20
CA VAL A 258 4.47 13.85 1.60
C VAL A 258 5.91 13.38 1.61
N ILE A 259 6.77 14.00 0.81
CA ILE A 259 8.22 13.71 0.80
C ILE A 259 8.94 14.86 1.51
N ILE A 260 9.56 14.55 2.65
CA ILE A 260 10.35 15.51 3.43
C ILE A 260 11.81 15.40 3.02
N THR A 261 12.37 16.50 2.52
CA THR A 261 13.78 16.60 2.11
C THR A 261 14.55 17.64 2.90
N GLU A 262 13.89 18.49 3.69
CA GLU A 262 14.55 19.52 4.51
C GLU A 262 15.12 19.00 5.85
N PRO A 263 16.44 19.10 6.11
CA PRO A 263 17.07 18.68 7.37
C PRO A 263 16.84 19.62 8.55
N ASN A 264 16.42 20.85 8.30
CA ASN A 264 16.32 21.87 9.34
C ASN A 264 15.03 21.79 10.18
N PHE A 265 14.15 20.82 9.92
CA PHE A 265 13.02 20.58 10.81
C PHE A 265 13.50 19.85 12.06
N SER A 266 13.15 20.37 13.25
CA SER A 266 13.32 19.60 14.48
C SER A 266 12.49 18.32 14.36
N GLY A 267 13.10 17.18 14.70
CA GLY A 267 12.44 15.90 14.58
C GLY A 267 11.08 15.88 15.30
N ASP A 268 10.98 16.54 16.45
CA ASP A 268 9.74 16.63 17.22
C ASP A 268 8.63 17.35 16.47
N LEU A 269 8.95 18.45 15.77
CA LEU A 269 8.01 19.20 14.94
C LEU A 269 7.55 18.39 13.73
N LEU A 270 8.45 17.58 13.16
CA LEU A 270 8.10 16.64 12.10
C LEU A 270 7.15 15.55 12.61
N PHE A 271 7.46 14.99 13.79
CA PHE A 271 6.66 13.95 14.42
C PHE A 271 5.27 14.45 14.82
N GLU A 272 5.16 15.65 15.39
CA GLU A 272 3.88 16.27 15.71
C GLU A 272 3.04 16.51 14.46
N ALA A 273 3.64 17.06 13.40
CA ALA A 273 2.94 17.25 12.12
C ALA A 273 2.45 15.92 11.54
N MET A 274 3.30 14.89 11.54
CA MET A 274 2.91 13.54 11.09
C MET A 274 1.78 12.96 11.94
N MET A 275 1.80 13.16 13.25
CA MET A 275 0.74 12.71 14.17
C MET A 275 -0.58 13.46 13.95
N GLN A 276 -0.52 14.77 13.77
CA GLN A 276 -1.69 15.62 13.54
C GLN A 276 -2.38 15.27 12.22
N ILE A 277 -1.58 15.10 11.15
CA ILE A 277 -2.06 14.75 9.82
C ILE A 277 -2.54 13.28 9.78
N GLY A 278 -1.75 12.37 10.33
CA GLY A 278 -2.00 10.92 10.28
C GLY A 278 -3.22 10.45 11.08
N ARG A 279 -3.69 11.21 12.07
CA ARG A 279 -4.90 10.86 12.84
C ARG A 279 -6.20 11.05 12.07
N GLY A 280 -6.23 11.93 11.06
CA GLY A 280 -7.43 12.23 10.28
C GLY A 280 -7.38 11.77 8.83
N GLN A 281 -6.19 11.50 8.27
CA GLN A 281 -6.01 11.37 6.82
C GLN A 281 -5.07 10.20 6.47
N ARG A 282 -5.36 9.50 5.36
CA ARG A 282 -4.51 8.44 4.80
C ARG A 282 -3.39 9.05 3.94
N VAL A 283 -2.41 9.66 4.61
CA VAL A 283 -1.23 10.27 3.97
C VAL A 283 0.00 9.46 4.34
N GLU A 284 0.77 9.06 3.34
CA GLU A 284 2.06 8.38 3.53
C GLU A 284 3.17 9.43 3.60
N PHE A 285 4.05 9.32 4.59
CA PHE A 285 5.19 10.21 4.75
C PHE A 285 6.47 9.46 4.36
N ARG A 286 7.25 10.05 3.47
CA ARG A 286 8.58 9.58 3.07
C ARG A 286 9.60 10.63 3.42
N VAL A 287 10.76 10.17 3.86
CA VAL A 287 11.86 11.02 4.29
C VAL A 287 13.05 10.70 3.41
N ALA A 288 13.70 11.73 2.87
CA ALA A 288 14.88 11.55 2.04
C ALA A 288 16.01 10.88 2.84
N PRO A 289 16.85 10.05 2.19
CA PRO A 289 17.89 9.29 2.90
C PRO A 289 18.85 10.15 3.73
N GLY A 290 19.17 11.37 3.29
CA GLY A 290 20.03 12.30 4.04
C GLY A 290 19.44 12.76 5.38
N LEU A 291 18.14 12.57 5.59
CA LEU A 291 17.41 12.98 6.79
C LEU A 291 17.11 11.84 7.77
N LEU A 292 17.50 10.61 7.45
CA LEU A 292 17.25 9.44 8.30
C LEU A 292 17.81 9.62 9.73
N ASN A 293 18.84 10.44 9.90
CA ASN A 293 19.49 10.74 11.19
C ASN A 293 18.75 11.77 12.06
N LEU A 294 17.73 12.47 11.52
CA LEU A 294 17.04 13.57 12.19
C LEU A 294 15.64 13.19 12.71
N LEU A 295 15.19 11.98 12.45
CA LEU A 295 13.91 11.47 12.93
C LEU A 295 13.98 11.13 14.43
N PRO A 296 13.05 11.63 15.29
CA PRO A 296 13.06 11.32 16.71
C PRO A 296 12.85 9.84 16.93
N GLN A 297 13.65 9.34 17.86
CA GLN A 297 13.78 7.97 18.32
C GLN A 297 12.49 7.35 18.92
N LYS A 298 11.35 7.29 18.19
CA LYS A 298 10.22 6.39 18.51
C LYS A 298 10.25 5.13 17.67
N THR A 299 11.45 4.59 17.72
CA THR A 299 12.04 3.59 16.87
C THR A 299 12.33 2.37 17.78
N SER A 300 11.53 1.31 17.83
CA SER A 300 11.72 -0.03 18.44
C SER A 300 13.00 -0.88 18.16
N ILE A 301 14.24 -0.54 18.47
CA ILE A 301 15.35 -1.35 17.89
C ILE A 301 15.38 -2.80 18.30
N GLU A 302 15.95 -3.57 17.39
CA GLU A 302 16.46 -4.90 17.64
C GLU A 302 17.88 -4.78 18.22
N GLN A 303 18.00 -5.06 19.52
CA GLN A 303 19.28 -5.05 20.22
C GLN A 303 20.07 -6.32 19.86
N ILE A 304 21.18 -6.17 19.15
CA ILE A 304 22.17 -7.25 18.93
C ILE A 304 23.35 -6.98 19.86
N GLY A 305 23.42 -7.70 20.98
CA GLY A 305 24.51 -7.56 21.96
C GLY A 305 24.42 -6.30 22.83
N VAL A 306 25.52 -5.55 22.96
CA VAL A 306 25.70 -4.46 23.96
C VAL A 306 25.34 -3.06 23.41
N LEU A 307 24.96 -2.96 22.14
CA LEU A 307 24.64 -1.66 21.50
C LEU A 307 23.14 -1.35 21.59
N PRO A 308 22.73 -0.26 22.28
CA PRO A 308 21.37 0.24 22.17
C PRO A 308 21.23 0.88 20.80
N MET A 309 20.10 0.65 20.21
CA MET A 309 19.76 1.01 18.84
C MET A 309 18.25 1.46 18.98
N VAL A 310 17.57 2.16 18.03
CA VAL A 310 16.09 2.48 17.98
C VAL A 310 15.41 2.13 16.54
N ARG A 311 14.30 1.29 16.28
CA ARG A 311 13.40 0.88 15.06
C ARG A 311 11.93 1.52 14.84
N LEU A 312 11.66 2.56 14.04
CA LEU A 312 10.45 3.45 14.10
C LEU A 312 9.29 2.63 13.65
N PHE A 313 8.19 2.78 14.38
CA PHE A 313 6.89 2.22 14.09
C PHE A 313 6.69 0.77 14.56
N ARG A 314 5.63 0.57 15.35
CA ARG A 314 4.74 -0.54 15.04
C ARG A 314 4.09 -0.15 13.72
N GLU A 315 4.33 -0.92 12.67
CA GLU A 315 3.42 -0.89 11.54
C GLU A 315 2.00 -1.02 12.13
N PRO A 316 1.05 -0.12 11.81
CA PRO A 316 -0.34 -0.45 12.06
C PRO A 316 -0.59 -1.82 11.44
N LEU A 317 -1.29 -2.70 12.17
CA LEU A 317 -1.55 -4.07 11.74
C LEU A 317 -1.78 -4.07 10.24
N THR A 318 -0.93 -4.78 9.51
CA THR A 318 -1.02 -4.83 8.06
C THR A 318 -2.46 -5.21 7.69
N ASP A 319 -2.96 -4.79 6.53
CA ASP A 319 -4.33 -5.16 6.13
C ASP A 319 -4.58 -6.68 6.25
N ALA A 320 -3.54 -7.48 6.05
CA ALA A 320 -3.53 -8.92 6.26
C ALA A 320 -3.53 -9.34 7.73
N GLU A 321 -2.73 -8.71 8.60
CA GLU A 321 -2.78 -8.98 10.05
C GLU A 321 -4.15 -8.60 10.64
N ARG A 322 -4.76 -7.51 10.14
CA ARG A 322 -6.13 -7.13 10.46
C ARG A 322 -7.12 -8.18 9.95
N PHE A 323 -6.91 -8.74 8.77
CA PHE A 323 -7.74 -9.81 8.21
C PHE A 323 -7.57 -11.14 8.98
N ILE A 324 -6.35 -11.50 9.36
CA ILE A 324 -6.04 -12.68 10.19
C ILE A 324 -6.70 -12.52 11.56
N LYS A 325 -6.54 -11.35 12.19
CA LYS A 325 -7.20 -11.04 13.47
C LYS A 325 -8.71 -11.15 13.35
N ARG A 326 -9.30 -10.58 12.30
CA ARG A 326 -10.75 -10.67 12.06
C ARG A 326 -11.23 -12.09 11.78
N SER A 327 -10.47 -12.88 11.03
CA SER A 327 -10.77 -14.30 10.78
C SER A 327 -10.66 -15.14 12.05
N PHE A 328 -9.64 -14.89 12.87
CA PHE A 328 -9.46 -15.52 14.17
C PHE A 328 -10.61 -15.17 15.12
N ASP A 329 -10.96 -13.88 15.20
CA ASP A 329 -12.07 -13.41 16.04
C ASP A 329 -13.40 -14.00 15.59
N LEU A 330 -13.64 -14.12 14.28
CA LEU A 330 -14.84 -14.76 13.73
C LEU A 330 -14.88 -16.26 14.03
N ALA A 331 -13.76 -16.97 13.82
CA ALA A 331 -13.67 -18.41 14.08
C ALA A 331 -13.85 -18.71 15.58
N LEU A 332 -13.22 -17.92 16.46
CA LEU A 332 -13.36 -18.03 17.91
C LEU A 332 -14.79 -17.72 18.35
N SER A 333 -15.41 -16.68 17.78
CA SER A 333 -16.80 -16.31 18.08
C SER A 333 -17.77 -17.42 17.63
N LEU A 334 -17.58 -18.01 16.44
CA LEU A 334 -18.40 -19.12 15.96
C LEU A 334 -18.21 -20.38 16.81
N ALA A 335 -16.98 -20.70 17.20
CA ALA A 335 -16.70 -21.83 18.08
C ALA A 335 -17.33 -21.64 19.47
N ALA A 336 -17.20 -20.45 20.05
CA ALA A 336 -17.85 -20.10 21.31
C ALA A 336 -19.38 -20.16 21.20
N LEU A 337 -19.96 -19.67 20.10
CA LEU A 337 -21.39 -19.74 19.83
C LEU A 337 -21.88 -21.19 19.72
N ALA A 338 -21.16 -22.04 18.99
CA ALA A 338 -21.48 -23.46 18.85
C ALA A 338 -21.36 -24.21 20.19
N ALA A 339 -20.36 -23.89 21.01
CA ALA A 339 -20.17 -24.49 22.33
C ALA A 339 -21.24 -24.03 23.35
N LEU A 340 -21.67 -22.77 23.28
CA LEU A 340 -22.71 -22.21 24.16
C LEU A 340 -24.13 -22.50 23.67
N LEU A 341 -24.32 -22.89 22.41
CA LEU A 341 -25.60 -23.26 21.81
C LEU A 341 -26.49 -24.15 22.71
N PRO A 342 -26.00 -25.25 23.32
CA PRO A 342 -26.81 -26.08 24.22
C PRO A 342 -27.29 -25.34 25.47
N VAL A 343 -26.48 -24.43 26.02
CA VAL A 343 -26.87 -23.63 27.20
C VAL A 343 -28.00 -22.66 26.83
N TRP A 344 -27.89 -21.99 25.68
CA TRP A 344 -28.95 -21.11 25.17
C TRP A 344 -30.25 -21.86 24.88
N LEU A 345 -30.18 -23.09 24.37
CA LEU A 345 -31.36 -23.93 24.16
C LEU A 345 -32.05 -24.31 25.48
N ILE A 346 -31.29 -24.64 26.52
CA ILE A 346 -31.85 -24.93 27.84
C ILE A 346 -32.55 -23.70 28.42
N VAL A 347 -31.93 -22.51 28.32
CA VAL A 347 -32.55 -21.24 28.76
C VAL A 347 -33.79 -20.88 27.96
N ALA A 348 -33.85 -21.21 26.66
CA ALA A 348 -35.01 -20.93 25.83
C ALA A 348 -36.21 -21.85 26.11
N ILE A 349 -35.96 -23.02 26.69
CA ILE A 349 -37.01 -24.02 27.03
C ILE A 349 -37.51 -23.83 28.48
N ALA A 350 -36.66 -23.32 29.38
CA ALA A 350 -37.00 -23.00 30.77
C ALA A 350 -37.81 -21.69 30.87
#